data_AF-A0A1H4K991-F1
#
_entry.id   AF-A0A1H4K991-F1
#
_cell.length_a   1.000
_cell.length_b   1.000
_cell.length_c   1.000
_cell.angle_alpha   90.00
_cell.angle_beta   90.00
_cell.angle_gamma   90.00
#
_symmetry.space_group_name_H-M   'P 1'
#
loop_
_entity.id
_entity.type
_entity.pdbx_description
1 polymer ?
#
loop_
_entity_poly.entity_id
_entity_poly.type
_entity_poly.pdbx_seq_one_letter_code
_entity_poly.pdbx_strand_id
1 'polypeptide(L)'
;MKKITFLLLVSSNVIFSQIDANSLFGLPKASTTEMNSISLPNEGSILYNTTIKGLYFRDDSSWQMLAPVKNITSVDPFLTITNTESVFQITTTFKDVTAELIFEDDDYCYVSLVENGSDFLVIRYDKTDINVEARSTGTGTQPNTLSQVQALTYN
;
A
#
# COMPACT_ATOMS: atom_id res chain seq x y z
N MET A 1 -9.17 -10.93 87.84
CA MET A 1 -9.07 -11.61 86.53
C MET A 1 -8.41 -10.64 85.56
N LYS A 2 -7.12 -10.79 85.24
CA LYS A 2 -6.41 -9.90 84.30
C LYS A 2 -6.56 -10.47 82.89
N LYS A 3 -7.24 -9.73 82.02
CA LYS A 3 -7.39 -10.08 80.59
C LYS A 3 -6.11 -9.62 79.88
N ILE A 4 -5.32 -10.57 79.38
CA ILE A 4 -4.18 -10.29 78.49
C ILE A 4 -4.76 -10.22 77.07
N THR A 5 -4.81 -9.02 76.51
CA THR A 5 -5.18 -8.81 75.10
C THR A 5 -3.90 -8.88 74.28
N PHE A 6 -3.78 -9.88 73.41
CA PHE A 6 -2.68 -10.02 72.46
C PHE A 6 -2.98 -9.19 71.21
N LEU A 7 -2.24 -8.09 71.01
CA LEU A 7 -2.38 -7.23 69.83
C LEU A 7 -1.44 -7.75 68.74
N LEU A 8 -2.01 -8.31 67.67
CA LEU A 8 -1.28 -8.83 66.53
C LEU A 8 -1.27 -7.76 65.41
N LEU A 9 -0.18 -7.01 65.33
CA LEU A 9 0.05 -6.02 64.27
C LEU A 9 0.57 -6.73 63.01
N VAL A 10 -0.27 -6.86 61.98
CA VAL A 10 0.14 -7.33 60.66
C VAL A 10 0.44 -6.11 59.80
N SER A 11 1.71 -5.82 59.56
CA SER A 11 2.13 -4.81 58.58
C SER A 11 2.27 -5.47 57.20
N SER A 12 1.42 -5.08 56.25
CA SER A 12 1.60 -5.45 54.84
C SER A 12 2.62 -4.49 54.19
N ASN A 13 3.71 -5.04 53.68
CA ASN A 13 4.62 -4.29 52.81
C ASN A 13 4.28 -4.61 51.35
N VAL A 14 4.04 -3.57 50.55
CA VAL A 14 3.93 -3.71 49.09
C VAL A 14 5.33 -3.49 48.52
N ILE A 15 5.89 -4.51 47.90
CA ILE A 15 7.18 -4.42 47.21
C ILE A 15 6.89 -4.26 45.71
N PHE A 16 7.38 -3.18 45.12
CA PHE A 16 7.38 -3.01 43.66
C PHE A 16 8.71 -3.52 43.13
N SER A 17 8.68 -4.56 42.30
CA SER A 17 9.85 -5.00 41.53
C SER A 17 9.72 -4.46 40.12
N GLN A 18 10.51 -3.41 39.81
CA GLN A 18 10.62 -2.88 38.44
C GLN A 18 11.83 -3.52 37.76
N ILE A 19 11.73 -3.75 36.45
CA ILE A 19 12.93 -3.95 35.63
C ILE A 19 13.80 -2.70 35.72
N ASP A 20 15.10 -2.87 35.97
CA ASP A 20 16.02 -1.73 36.05
C ASP A 20 15.97 -0.88 34.77
N ALA A 21 16.24 0.42 34.90
CA ALA A 21 16.13 1.38 33.80
C ALA A 21 16.99 1.02 32.57
N ASN A 22 18.06 0.23 32.76
CA ASN A 22 18.93 -0.25 31.68
C ASN A 22 18.81 -1.76 31.44
N SER A 23 17.88 -2.44 32.13
CA SER A 23 17.66 -3.86 31.93
C SER A 23 16.79 -4.11 30.70
N LEU A 24 17.28 -4.99 29.83
CA LEU A 24 16.56 -5.44 28.65
C LEU A 24 15.80 -6.72 28.97
N PHE A 25 14.55 -6.80 28.52
CA PHE A 25 13.82 -8.05 28.53
C PHE A 25 14.34 -8.94 27.39
N GLY A 26 14.97 -10.06 27.75
CA GLY A 26 15.45 -11.05 26.79
C GLY A 26 14.31 -11.95 26.29
N LEU A 27 14.19 -12.08 24.96
CA LEU A 27 13.23 -13.00 24.35
C LEU A 27 13.89 -14.34 24.03
N PRO A 28 13.15 -15.46 24.10
CA PRO A 28 13.57 -16.72 23.50
C PRO A 28 13.93 -16.52 22.02
N LYS A 29 15.01 -17.16 21.58
CA LYS A 29 15.50 -17.06 20.19
C LYS A 29 15.48 -18.45 19.56
N ALA A 30 15.02 -18.52 18.32
CA ALA A 30 14.98 -19.75 17.53
C ALA A 30 15.21 -19.44 16.05
N SER A 31 15.78 -20.35 15.27
CA SER A 31 15.69 -20.31 13.80
C SER A 31 14.26 -20.60 13.34
N THR A 32 13.94 -20.38 12.05
CA THR A 32 12.63 -20.74 11.50
C THR A 32 12.31 -22.22 11.67
N THR A 33 13.31 -23.10 11.49
CA THR A 33 13.14 -24.54 11.66
C THR A 33 12.86 -24.89 13.12
N GLU A 34 13.63 -24.34 14.06
CA GLU A 34 13.43 -24.60 15.49
C GLU A 34 12.08 -24.07 15.97
N MET A 35 11.70 -22.86 15.58
CA MET A 35 10.40 -22.25 15.90
C MET A 35 9.22 -23.15 15.46
N ASN A 36 9.27 -23.66 14.23
CA ASN A 36 8.23 -24.53 13.68
C ASN A 36 8.26 -25.96 14.25
N SER A 37 9.37 -26.36 14.89
CA SER A 37 9.50 -27.67 15.55
C SER A 37 8.97 -27.69 16.99
N ILE A 38 8.62 -26.52 17.57
CA ILE A 38 8.05 -26.45 18.92
C ILE A 38 6.67 -27.12 18.89
N SER A 39 6.54 -28.25 19.61
CA SER A 39 5.28 -28.94 19.78
C SER A 39 4.41 -28.22 20.80
N LEU A 40 3.16 -27.91 20.43
CA LEU A 40 2.16 -27.29 21.32
C LEU A 40 2.64 -25.99 22.01
N PRO A 41 3.12 -24.98 21.26
CA PRO A 41 3.44 -23.68 21.86
C PRO A 41 2.15 -23.05 22.42
N ASN A 42 2.25 -22.45 23.61
CA ASN A 42 1.12 -21.74 24.21
C ASN A 42 0.75 -20.53 23.33
N GLU A 43 -0.55 -20.33 23.08
CA GLU A 43 -1.05 -19.07 22.54
C GLU A 43 -0.58 -17.91 23.42
N GLY A 44 -0.19 -16.80 22.82
CA GLY A 44 0.38 -15.67 23.53
C GLY A 44 1.92 -15.67 23.58
N SER A 45 2.57 -16.77 23.21
CA SER A 45 4.03 -16.88 23.25
C SER A 45 4.69 -15.89 22.29
N ILE A 46 5.79 -15.27 22.73
CA ILE A 46 6.60 -14.37 21.90
C ILE A 46 8.03 -14.92 21.81
N LEU A 47 8.60 -14.89 20.61
CA LEU A 47 10.01 -15.21 20.39
C LEU A 47 10.62 -14.36 19.27
N TYR A 48 11.94 -14.34 19.22
CA TYR A 48 12.69 -13.72 18.13
C TYR A 48 13.21 -14.79 17.16
N ASN A 49 12.77 -14.74 15.91
CA ASN A 49 13.24 -15.62 14.85
C ASN A 49 14.58 -15.10 14.29
N THR A 50 15.63 -15.89 14.43
CA THR A 50 17.00 -15.52 14.06
C THR A 50 17.29 -15.60 12.56
N THR A 51 16.53 -16.41 11.81
CA THR A 51 16.65 -16.55 10.35
C THR A 51 16.03 -15.35 9.64
N ILE A 52 14.79 -14.99 10.00
CA ILE A 52 14.03 -13.88 9.41
C ILE A 52 14.35 -12.54 10.09
N LYS A 53 15.01 -12.59 11.26
CA LYS A 53 15.38 -11.43 12.08
C LYS A 53 14.16 -10.61 12.53
N GLY A 54 13.09 -11.29 12.93
CA GLY A 54 11.81 -10.68 13.30
C GLY A 54 11.24 -11.23 14.60
N LEU A 55 10.37 -10.44 15.24
CA LEU A 55 9.56 -10.90 16.37
C LEU A 55 8.37 -11.71 15.86
N TYR A 56 8.03 -12.78 16.57
CA TYR A 56 6.88 -13.61 16.28
C TYR A 56 6.02 -13.77 17.53
N PHE A 57 4.71 -13.80 17.33
CA PHE A 57 3.69 -14.09 18.32
C PHE A 57 2.96 -15.38 17.93
N ARG A 58 2.65 -16.25 18.89
CA ARG A 58 1.86 -17.45 18.67
C ARG A 58 0.37 -17.14 18.85
N ASP A 59 -0.40 -17.24 17.78
CA ASP A 59 -1.87 -17.24 17.86
C ASP A 59 -2.39 -18.67 18.18
N ASP A 60 -3.70 -18.90 18.00
CA ASP A 60 -4.34 -20.18 18.26
C ASP A 60 -3.79 -21.35 17.41
N SER A 61 -3.14 -21.08 16.28
CA SER A 61 -2.89 -22.08 15.24
C SER A 61 -1.52 -21.97 14.56
N SER A 62 -0.88 -20.80 14.55
CA SER A 62 0.32 -20.48 13.79
C SER A 62 1.23 -19.41 14.44
N TRP A 63 2.49 -19.36 14.00
CA TRP A 63 3.42 -18.29 14.38
C TRP A 63 3.20 -17.08 13.46
N GLN A 64 2.72 -15.98 14.01
CA GLN A 64 2.52 -14.71 13.31
C GLN A 64 3.74 -13.84 13.46
N MET A 65 4.28 -13.37 12.34
CA MET A 65 5.34 -12.37 12.40
C MET A 65 4.74 -11.06 12.90
N LEU A 66 5.29 -10.53 13.99
CA LEU A 66 5.10 -9.15 14.41
C LEU A 66 6.01 -8.27 13.54
N ALA A 67 5.71 -8.26 12.24
CA ALA A 67 6.39 -7.39 11.30
C ALA A 67 5.90 -5.95 11.53
N PRO A 68 6.76 -4.93 11.44
CA PRO A 68 6.26 -3.68 10.89
C PRO A 68 5.74 -3.99 9.48
N VAL A 69 4.56 -3.50 9.11
CA VAL A 69 4.06 -3.60 7.73
C VAL A 69 5.07 -2.88 6.84
N LYS A 70 6.03 -3.62 6.29
CA LYS A 70 7.11 -3.06 5.50
C LYS A 70 6.87 -3.50 4.06
N ASN A 71 6.48 -2.51 3.25
CA ASN A 71 6.48 -2.57 1.80
C ASN A 71 5.43 -3.51 1.19
N ILE A 72 4.16 -3.13 1.28
CA ILE A 72 3.19 -3.55 0.26
C ILE A 72 3.56 -2.76 -1.00
N THR A 73 4.04 -3.44 -2.04
CA THR A 73 4.36 -2.84 -3.34
C THR A 73 3.49 -3.48 -4.41
N SER A 74 3.00 -2.68 -5.35
CA SER A 74 2.29 -3.15 -6.53
C SER A 74 3.26 -3.28 -7.72
N VAL A 75 3.02 -4.24 -8.61
CA VAL A 75 3.70 -4.38 -9.91
C VAL A 75 2.85 -3.86 -11.08
N ASP A 76 1.65 -3.35 -10.78
CA ASP A 76 0.74 -2.80 -11.77
C ASP A 76 1.20 -1.39 -12.18
N PRO A 77 1.33 -1.10 -13.49
CA PRO A 77 1.77 0.22 -13.97
C PRO A 77 0.80 1.37 -13.66
N PHE A 78 -0.45 1.08 -13.31
CA PHE A 78 -1.48 2.08 -13.05
C PHE A 78 -1.81 2.25 -11.56
N LEU A 79 -1.22 1.43 -10.70
CA LEU A 79 -1.50 1.38 -9.27
C LEU A 79 -0.20 1.35 -8.48
N THR A 80 0.08 2.44 -7.77
CA THR A 80 1.16 2.49 -6.77
C THR A 80 0.55 2.34 -5.38
N ILE A 81 0.99 1.31 -4.66
CA ILE A 81 0.69 1.12 -3.23
C ILE A 81 1.97 1.41 -2.46
N THR A 82 1.89 2.32 -1.51
CA THR A 82 2.99 2.62 -0.59
C THR A 82 2.50 2.60 0.84
N ASN A 83 3.32 2.02 1.72
CA ASN A 83 3.16 2.15 3.17
C ASN A 83 4.26 3.06 3.71
N THR A 84 3.90 4.25 4.15
CA THR A 84 4.81 5.24 4.72
C THR A 84 4.27 5.66 6.07
N GLU A 85 5.05 5.47 7.14
CA GLU A 85 4.72 5.94 8.51
C GLU A 85 3.30 5.54 9.00
N SER A 86 2.88 4.30 8.74
CA SER A 86 1.56 3.76 9.11
C SER A 86 0.38 4.35 8.33
N VAL A 87 0.64 5.16 7.30
CA VAL A 87 -0.36 5.55 6.30
C VAL A 87 -0.32 4.55 5.16
N PHE A 88 -1.47 3.92 4.90
CA PHE A 88 -1.68 3.12 3.70
C PHE A 88 -2.23 4.03 2.60
N GLN A 89 -1.41 4.33 1.60
CA GLN A 89 -1.80 5.18 0.48
C GLN A 89 -1.92 4.35 -0.80
N ILE A 90 -3.06 4.53 -1.48
CA ILE A 90 -3.31 4.04 -2.83
C ILE A 90 -3.24 5.25 -3.76
N THR A 91 -2.36 5.21 -4.76
CA THR A 91 -2.30 6.19 -5.83
C THR A 91 -2.57 5.49 -7.16
N THR A 92 -3.62 5.94 -7.85
CA THR A 92 -3.96 5.48 -9.20
C THR A 92 -3.70 6.58 -10.21
N THR A 93 -3.23 6.21 -11.40
CA THR A 93 -3.07 7.16 -12.51
C THR A 93 -4.04 6.78 -13.62
N PHE A 94 -5.21 7.42 -13.61
CA PHE A 94 -6.17 7.38 -14.71
C PHE A 94 -6.16 8.73 -15.42
N LYS A 95 -6.26 8.73 -16.75
CA LYS A 95 -6.46 9.96 -17.51
C LYS A 95 -7.95 10.26 -17.59
N ASP A 96 -8.33 11.47 -17.23
CA ASP A 96 -9.69 11.95 -17.46
C ASP A 96 -9.85 12.31 -18.92
N VAL A 97 -10.78 11.64 -19.61
CA VAL A 97 -11.16 11.94 -20.99
C VAL A 97 -12.50 12.64 -20.99
N THR A 98 -12.56 13.82 -21.60
CA THR A 98 -13.78 14.62 -21.71
C THR A 98 -13.90 15.24 -23.10
N ALA A 99 -15.10 15.78 -23.40
CA ALA A 99 -15.37 16.56 -24.62
C ALA A 99 -14.94 15.85 -25.93
N GLU A 100 -15.34 14.60 -26.11
CA GLU A 100 -15.09 13.88 -27.36
C GLU A 100 -15.87 14.51 -28.53
N LEU A 101 -15.13 14.88 -29.58
CA LEU A 101 -15.64 15.47 -30.82
C LEU A 101 -15.18 14.61 -32.00
N ILE A 102 -16.08 14.36 -32.94
CA ILE A 102 -15.81 13.56 -34.13
C ILE A 102 -15.90 14.45 -35.36
N PHE A 103 -14.89 14.36 -36.23
CA PHE A 103 -14.83 15.03 -37.52
C PHE A 103 -14.47 14.03 -38.61
N GLU A 104 -14.83 14.35 -39.84
CA GLU A 104 -14.54 13.49 -40.99
C GLU A 104 -14.22 14.33 -42.23
N ASP A 105 -13.32 13.80 -43.06
CA ASP A 105 -13.12 14.22 -44.45
C ASP A 105 -13.25 13.03 -45.40
N ASP A 106 -12.78 13.16 -46.64
CA ASP A 106 -12.90 12.11 -47.65
C ASP A 106 -12.09 10.86 -47.29
N ASP A 107 -10.95 11.02 -46.62
CA ASP A 107 -9.97 9.95 -46.39
C ASP A 107 -9.98 9.45 -44.93
N TYR A 108 -10.30 10.32 -43.97
CA TYR A 108 -10.08 10.08 -42.54
C TYR A 108 -11.28 10.39 -41.64
N CYS A 109 -11.34 9.68 -40.51
CA CYS A 109 -12.14 10.02 -39.34
C CYS A 109 -11.22 10.48 -38.21
N TYR A 110 -11.57 11.59 -37.55
CA TYR A 110 -10.82 12.21 -36.48
C TYR A 110 -11.62 12.18 -35.19
N VAL A 111 -11.01 11.67 -34.12
CA VAL A 111 -11.56 11.73 -32.77
C VAL A 111 -10.68 12.70 -31.97
N SER A 112 -11.21 13.88 -31.68
CA SER A 112 -10.58 14.89 -30.84
C SER A 112 -11.15 14.80 -29.43
N LEU A 113 -10.28 14.72 -28.43
CA LEU A 113 -10.68 14.61 -27.02
C LEU A 113 -9.78 15.45 -26.12
N VAL A 114 -10.31 15.85 -24.95
CA VAL A 114 -9.54 16.50 -23.88
C VAL A 114 -9.04 15.44 -22.92
N GLU A 115 -7.74 15.41 -22.68
CA GLU A 115 -7.09 14.61 -21.63
C GLU A 115 -6.71 15.51 -20.44
N ASN A 116 -6.88 15.03 -19.21
CA ASN A 116 -6.38 15.70 -17.98
C ASN A 116 -6.82 17.17 -17.83
N GLY A 117 -8.02 17.50 -18.32
CA GLY A 117 -8.65 18.83 -18.17
C GLY A 117 -8.16 19.92 -19.14
N SER A 118 -6.92 19.86 -19.63
CA SER A 118 -6.38 20.87 -20.56
C SER A 118 -5.49 20.34 -21.67
N ASP A 119 -5.11 19.06 -21.65
CA ASP A 119 -4.38 18.46 -22.75
C ASP A 119 -5.38 17.96 -23.79
N PHE A 120 -4.94 17.74 -25.02
CA PHE A 120 -5.76 17.13 -26.04
C PHE A 120 -5.04 15.97 -26.72
N LEU A 121 -5.83 15.01 -27.16
CA LEU A 121 -5.42 13.94 -28.07
C LEU A 121 -6.37 13.98 -29.26
N VAL A 122 -5.79 13.95 -30.47
CA VAL A 122 -6.54 13.72 -31.69
C VAL A 122 -6.03 12.43 -32.31
N ILE A 123 -6.93 11.47 -32.52
CA ILE A 123 -6.64 10.23 -33.22
C ILE A 123 -7.26 10.33 -34.61
N ARG A 124 -6.47 10.04 -35.64
CA ARG A 124 -6.92 9.99 -37.03
C ARG A 124 -6.89 8.55 -37.51
N TYR A 125 -8.03 8.07 -38.00
CA TYR A 125 -8.21 6.74 -38.60
C TYR A 125 -8.42 6.87 -40.10
N ASP A 126 -7.73 6.05 -40.90
CA ASP A 126 -8.03 5.91 -42.33
C ASP A 126 -9.39 5.21 -42.51
N LYS A 127 -10.25 5.75 -43.37
CA LYS A 127 -11.60 5.21 -43.61
C LYS A 127 -11.59 3.89 -44.38
N THR A 128 -10.51 3.59 -45.09
CA THR A 128 -10.36 2.40 -45.92
C THR A 128 -9.62 1.27 -45.19
N ASP A 129 -8.78 1.59 -44.21
CA ASP A 129 -8.11 0.62 -43.33
C ASP A 129 -8.06 1.10 -41.87
N ILE A 130 -8.94 0.53 -41.04
CA ILE A 130 -9.04 0.88 -39.61
C ILE A 130 -7.76 0.58 -38.81
N ASN A 131 -6.84 -0.24 -39.35
CA ASN A 131 -5.56 -0.52 -38.70
C ASN A 131 -4.53 0.59 -38.92
N VAL A 132 -4.82 1.54 -39.82
CA VAL A 132 -3.99 2.72 -40.05
C VAL A 132 -4.52 3.86 -39.17
N GLU A 133 -3.89 4.03 -38.01
CA GLU A 133 -4.12 5.16 -37.11
C GLU A 133 -2.85 5.99 -36.94
N ALA A 134 -3.03 7.30 -36.75
CA ALA A 134 -1.97 8.21 -36.35
C ALA A 134 -2.49 9.16 -35.28
N ARG A 135 -1.60 9.65 -34.40
CA ARG A 135 -2.00 10.41 -33.22
C ARG A 135 -1.30 11.76 -33.17
N SER A 136 -2.02 12.77 -32.69
CA SER A 136 -1.48 14.08 -32.34
C SER A 136 -1.86 14.42 -30.90
N THR A 137 -0.87 14.73 -30.07
CA THR A 137 -1.08 15.18 -28.69
C THR A 137 -0.60 16.61 -28.52
N GLY A 138 -1.27 17.39 -27.68
CA GLY A 138 -0.82 18.73 -27.33
C GLY A 138 -1.44 19.25 -26.04
N THR A 139 -1.00 20.44 -25.63
CA THR A 139 -1.51 21.15 -24.45
C THR A 139 -2.34 22.35 -24.90
N GLY A 140 -3.40 22.70 -24.17
CA GLY A 140 -4.17 23.92 -24.37
C GLY A 140 -5.54 23.68 -25.01
N THR A 141 -6.02 24.63 -25.83
CA THR A 141 -7.36 24.53 -26.40
C THR A 141 -7.47 23.33 -27.33
N GLN A 142 -8.43 22.45 -27.04
CA GLN A 142 -8.80 21.33 -27.88
C GLN A 142 -9.14 21.81 -29.30
N PRO A 143 -8.58 21.18 -30.35
CA PRO A 143 -9.06 21.31 -31.71
C PRO A 143 -10.54 20.91 -31.82
N ASN A 144 -11.40 21.85 -32.19
CA ASN A 144 -12.85 21.69 -32.16
C ASN A 144 -13.53 21.91 -33.52
N THR A 145 -12.75 21.95 -34.59
CA THR A 145 -13.22 22.02 -35.97
C THR A 145 -12.40 21.10 -36.88
N LEU A 146 -13.00 20.69 -38.01
CA LEU A 146 -12.31 19.86 -39.02
C LEU A 146 -10.98 20.49 -39.48
N SER A 147 -10.99 21.80 -39.77
CA SER A 147 -9.78 22.50 -40.23
C SER A 147 -8.65 22.48 -39.19
N GLN A 148 -8.99 22.59 -37.90
CA GLN A 148 -7.99 22.54 -36.83
C GLN A 148 -7.42 21.13 -36.65
N VAL A 149 -8.24 20.08 -36.69
CA VAL A 149 -7.73 18.70 -36.58
C VAL A 149 -6.86 18.32 -37.79
N GLN A 150 -7.19 18.79 -38.99
CA GLN A 150 -6.38 18.57 -40.19
C GLN A 150 -5.02 19.30 -40.17
N ALA A 151 -4.94 20.43 -39.47
CA ALA A 151 -3.72 21.22 -39.37
C ALA A 151 -2.66 20.64 -38.39
N LEU A 152 -3.01 19.59 -37.65
CA LEU A 152 -2.11 18.95 -36.69
C LEU A 152 -1.03 18.10 -37.37
N THR A 153 0.07 17.89 -36.66
CA THR A 153 1.10 16.93 -37.07
C THR A 153 0.82 15.58 -36.41
N TYR A 154 0.62 14.56 -37.24
CA TYR A 154 0.33 13.20 -36.80
C TYR A 154 1.57 12.33 -36.88
N ASN A 155 1.84 11.58 -35.81
CA ASN A 155 2.94 10.60 -35.72
C ASN A 155 2.41 9.20 -35.40
#